data_AF-A0AAU5KNI2-F1
#
_entry.id   AF-A0AAU5KNI2-F1
#
_cell.length_a   1.000
_cell.length_b   1.000
_cell.length_c   1.000
_cell.angle_alpha   90.00
_cell.angle_beta   90.00
_cell.angle_gamma   90.00
#
_symmetry.space_group_name_H-M   'P 1'
#
loop_
_entity.id
_entity.type
_entity.pdbx_description
1 polymer ?
#
loop_
_entity_poly.entity_id
_entity_poly.type
_entity_poly.pdbx_seq_one_letter_code
_entity_poly.pdbx_strand_id
1 'polypeptide(L)'
;MADDTLPRRTEAIRDRYRSTLGAVPHGVEERLRLAQDFGRLPTEEAIASLRHIVLADSPLGARVQQLVHFGQLLALGRADPARIHARGALHAGAGPADLIGVAETALITAGVPAYALGIDIIAVLPLQGPAAG
;
A
#
# COMPACT_ATOMS: atom_id res chain seq x y z
N MET A 1 31.82 9.82 15.85
CA MET A 1 30.52 9.25 16.26
C MET A 1 29.35 9.85 15.46
N ALA A 2 29.43 9.93 14.12
CA ALA A 2 28.41 10.60 13.30
C ALA A 2 27.80 9.72 12.18
N ASP A 3 28.28 8.48 11.99
CA ASP A 3 27.94 7.68 10.80
C ASP A 3 26.73 6.75 11.00
N ASP A 4 26.48 6.29 12.23
CA ASP A 4 25.39 5.35 12.54
C ASP A 4 23.97 5.95 12.51
N THR A 5 23.84 7.27 12.33
CA THR A 5 22.54 7.95 12.41
C THR A 5 21.77 7.89 11.09
N LEU A 6 22.44 7.95 9.95
CA LEU A 6 21.78 7.91 8.64
C LEU A 6 21.20 6.52 8.31
N PRO A 7 21.94 5.40 8.49
CA PRO A 7 21.40 4.06 8.26
C PRO A 7 20.19 3.78 9.14
N ARG A 8 20.26 4.14 10.43
CA ARG A 8 19.17 3.95 11.39
C ARG A 8 17.92 4.73 11.03
N ARG A 9 18.06 6.00 10.62
CA ARG A 9 16.93 6.84 10.17
C ARG A 9 16.28 6.29 8.90
N THR A 10 17.08 5.79 7.97
CA THR A 10 16.58 5.17 6.74
C THR A 10 15.83 3.88 7.04
N GLU A 11 16.36 3.05 7.95
CA GLU A 11 15.72 1.80 8.33
C GLU A 11 14.39 2.03 9.05
N ALA A 12 14.30 3.05 9.89
CA ALA A 12 13.04 3.44 10.53
C ALA A 12 11.95 3.79 9.50
N ILE A 13 12.30 4.31 8.32
CA ILE A 13 11.33 4.54 7.24
C ILE A 13 10.91 3.21 6.61
N ARG A 14 11.85 2.30 6.36
CA ARG A 14 11.54 0.95 5.83
C ARG A 14 10.60 0.18 6.74
N ASP A 15 10.86 0.20 8.04
CA ASP A 15 10.05 -0.50 9.04
C ASP A 15 8.59 -0.05 9.03
N ARG A 16 8.34 1.24 8.82
CA ARG A 16 6.96 1.77 8.68
C ARG A 16 6.25 1.17 7.45
N TYR A 17 6.95 1.05 6.31
CA TYR A 17 6.38 0.41 5.13
C TYR A 17 6.16 -1.09 5.35
N ARG A 18 7.10 -1.82 5.97
CA ARG A 18 6.92 -3.24 6.29
C ARG A 18 5.73 -3.46 7.23
N SER A 19 5.58 -2.63 8.26
CA SER A 19 4.46 -2.69 9.19
C SER A 19 3.11 -2.46 8.48
N THR A 20 3.04 -1.52 7.53
CA THR A 20 1.78 -1.17 6.86
C THR A 20 1.45 -2.07 5.67
N LEU A 21 2.45 -2.54 4.93
CA LEU A 21 2.28 -3.20 3.63
C LEU A 21 2.86 -4.62 3.58
N GLY A 22 3.48 -5.10 4.66
CA GLY A 22 4.21 -6.38 4.71
C GLY A 22 5.58 -6.35 4.02
N ALA A 23 5.90 -5.31 3.24
CA ALA A 23 7.16 -5.16 2.52
C ALA A 23 7.50 -3.69 2.25
N VAL A 24 8.75 -3.42 1.86
CA VAL A 24 9.15 -2.11 1.35
C VAL A 24 8.95 -2.09 -0.17
N PRO A 25 8.11 -1.19 -0.73
CA PRO A 25 7.96 -1.08 -2.18
C PRO A 25 9.26 -0.68 -2.87
N HIS A 26 9.51 -1.21 -4.08
CA HIS A 26 10.74 -0.92 -4.84
C HIS A 26 10.97 0.59 -5.04
N GLY A 27 9.94 1.34 -5.43
CA GLY A 27 10.05 2.80 -5.60
C GLY A 27 10.37 3.56 -4.30
N VAL A 28 10.10 2.97 -3.13
CA VAL A 28 10.54 3.53 -1.84
C VAL A 28 12.03 3.27 -1.63
N GLU A 29 12.53 2.07 -1.94
CA GLU A 29 13.96 1.77 -1.86
C GLU A 29 14.78 2.70 -2.76
N GLU A 30 14.35 2.91 -4.00
CA GLU A 30 15.03 3.82 -4.93
C GLU A 30 15.05 5.25 -4.43
N ARG A 31 13.91 5.74 -3.91
CA ARG A 31 13.81 7.07 -3.32
C ARG A 31 14.70 7.24 -2.11
N LEU A 32 14.75 6.25 -1.21
CA LEU A 32 15.62 6.27 -0.04
C LEU A 32 17.09 6.29 -0.44
N ARG A 33 17.49 5.47 -1.42
CA ARG A 33 18.86 5.47 -1.95
C ARG A 33 19.25 6.84 -2.48
N LEU A 34 18.43 7.43 -3.36
CA LEU A 34 18.69 8.77 -3.89
C LEU A 34 18.68 9.83 -2.78
N ALA A 35 17.77 9.73 -1.81
CA ALA A 35 17.72 10.67 -0.70
C ALA A 35 18.96 10.58 0.19
N GLN A 36 19.58 9.41 0.35
CA GLN A 36 20.86 9.25 1.02
C GLN A 36 22.00 9.82 0.19
N ASP A 37 22.10 9.41 -1.09
CA ASP A 37 23.17 9.81 -2.02
C ASP A 37 23.26 11.35 -2.17
N PHE A 38 22.13 12.05 -2.09
CA PHE A 38 22.04 13.49 -2.32
C PHE A 38 21.70 14.32 -1.07
N GLY A 39 21.73 13.73 0.13
CA GLY A 39 21.46 14.46 1.38
C GLY A 39 20.03 15.02 1.48
N ARG A 40 19.06 14.33 0.87
CA ARG A 40 17.63 14.69 0.82
C ARG A 40 16.73 13.81 1.69
N LEU A 41 17.30 13.01 2.59
CA LEU A 41 16.56 12.17 3.54
C LEU A 41 15.42 12.90 4.30
N PRO A 42 15.53 14.19 4.68
CA PRO A 42 14.43 14.90 5.34
C PRO A 42 13.11 14.91 4.55
N THR A 43 13.15 14.88 3.21
CA THR A 43 11.93 14.78 2.39
C THR A 43 11.22 13.43 2.60
N GLU A 44 11.99 12.34 2.67
CA GLU A 44 11.45 10.99 2.90
C GLU A 44 10.89 10.84 4.32
N GLU A 45 11.54 11.44 5.31
CA GLU A 45 11.04 11.49 6.70
C GLU A 45 9.75 12.29 6.82
N ALA A 46 9.64 13.43 6.13
CA ALA A 46 8.42 14.21 6.09
C ALA A 46 7.27 13.42 5.45
N ILE A 47 7.53 12.72 4.34
CA ILE A 47 6.53 11.85 3.70
C ILE A 47 6.13 10.70 4.62
N ALA A 48 7.09 10.04 5.27
CA ALA A 48 6.82 8.95 6.20
C ALA A 48 6.02 9.42 7.44
N SER A 49 6.24 10.65 7.88
CA SER A 49 5.51 11.26 9.00
C SER A 49 4.08 11.63 8.60
N LEU A 50 3.90 12.27 7.44
CA LEU A 50 2.56 12.58 6.93
C LEU A 50 1.77 11.29 6.69
N ARG A 51 2.37 10.26 6.09
CA ARG A 51 1.75 8.96 5.90
C ARG A 51 1.33 8.31 7.20
N HIS A 52 2.14 8.43 8.26
CA HIS A 52 1.76 7.90 9.58
C HIS A 52 0.48 8.57 10.09
N ILE A 53 0.44 9.91 10.07
CA ILE A 53 -0.73 10.68 10.51
C ILE A 53 -1.98 10.34 9.70
N VAL A 54 -1.87 10.32 8.37
CA VAL A 54 -3.06 10.20 7.50
C VAL A 54 -3.49 8.76 7.26
N LEU A 55 -2.61 7.78 7.47
CA LEU A 55 -2.90 6.36 7.17
C LEU A 55 -2.86 5.46 8.40
N ALA A 56 -1.84 5.58 9.26
CA ALA A 56 -1.68 4.71 10.42
C ALA A 56 -2.58 5.15 11.58
N ASP A 57 -2.70 6.46 11.81
CA ASP A 57 -3.57 7.04 12.84
C ASP A 57 -4.99 7.31 12.31
N SER A 58 -5.30 6.83 11.10
CA SER A 58 -6.61 7.00 10.48
C SER A 58 -7.70 6.30 11.31
N PRO A 59 -8.86 6.96 11.56
CA PRO A 59 -9.98 6.32 12.26
C PRO A 59 -10.60 5.16 11.46
N LEU A 60 -10.27 5.01 10.18
CA LEU A 60 -10.73 3.88 9.36
C LEU A 60 -10.01 2.57 9.74
N GLY A 61 -8.83 2.65 10.35
CA GLY A 61 -7.98 1.49 10.60
C GLY A 61 -7.36 0.91 9.33
N ALA A 62 -6.33 0.08 9.49
CA ALA A 62 -5.48 -0.39 8.40
C ALA A 62 -6.26 -1.15 7.31
N ARG A 63 -7.16 -2.08 7.70
CA ARG A 63 -7.94 -2.89 6.76
C ARG A 63 -8.78 -2.03 5.81
N VAL A 64 -9.61 -1.14 6.36
CA VAL A 64 -10.50 -0.29 5.57
C VAL A 64 -9.70 0.70 4.74
N GLN A 65 -8.65 1.31 5.30
CA GLN A 65 -7.81 2.26 4.59
C GLN A 65 -7.17 1.64 3.33
N GLN A 66 -6.69 0.40 3.40
CA GLN A 66 -6.11 -0.30 2.25
C GLN A 66 -7.16 -0.61 1.17
N LEU A 67 -8.37 -1.02 1.57
CA LEU A 67 -9.49 -1.24 0.65
C LEU A 67 -9.92 0.06 -0.05
N VAL A 68 -9.96 1.18 0.68
CA VAL A 68 -10.25 2.52 0.11
C VAL A 68 -9.20 2.90 -0.93
N HIS A 69 -7.90 2.79 -0.60
CA HIS A 69 -6.85 3.09 -1.57
C HIS A 69 -6.92 2.18 -2.79
N PHE A 70 -7.18 0.88 -2.60
CA PHE A 70 -7.35 -0.05 -3.70
C PHE A 70 -8.44 0.44 -4.66
N GLY A 71 -9.64 0.73 -4.16
CA GLY A 71 -10.74 1.24 -4.97
C GLY A 71 -10.42 2.57 -5.68
N GLN A 72 -9.80 3.52 -4.98
CA GLN A 72 -9.38 4.80 -5.58
C GLN A 72 -8.38 4.59 -6.73
N LEU A 73 -7.45 3.66 -6.58
CA LEU A 73 -6.43 3.38 -7.59
C LEU A 73 -6.98 2.58 -8.77
N LEU A 74 -8.00 1.75 -8.56
CA LEU A 74 -8.77 1.16 -9.66
C LEU A 74 -9.47 2.24 -10.48
N ALA A 75 -10.17 3.16 -9.81
CA ALA A 75 -10.86 4.27 -10.48
C ALA A 75 -9.90 5.20 -11.26
N LEU A 76 -8.65 5.34 -10.79
CA LEU A 76 -7.60 6.11 -11.47
C LEU A 76 -6.81 5.30 -12.52
N GLY A 77 -7.12 4.02 -12.72
CA GLY A 77 -6.39 3.14 -13.65
C GLY A 77 -4.93 2.90 -13.26
N ARG A 78 -4.60 2.95 -11.97
CA ARG A 78 -3.21 2.86 -11.45
C ARG A 78 -2.90 1.43 -10.97
N ALA A 79 -2.61 0.56 -11.93
CA ALA A 79 -2.41 -0.88 -11.69
C ALA A 79 -1.37 -1.21 -10.62
N ASP A 80 -0.14 -0.68 -10.71
CA ASP A 80 0.93 -1.07 -9.78
C ASP A 80 0.67 -0.62 -8.33
N PRO A 81 0.27 0.64 -8.08
CA PRO A 81 -0.20 1.04 -6.76
C PRO A 81 -1.40 0.21 -6.28
N ALA A 82 -2.38 -0.08 -7.14
CA ALA A 82 -3.53 -0.89 -6.77
C ALA A 82 -3.12 -2.29 -6.28
N ARG A 83 -2.15 -2.93 -6.95
CA ARG A 83 -1.58 -4.22 -6.52
C ARG A 83 -0.94 -4.14 -5.13
N ILE A 84 -0.24 -3.04 -4.82
CA ILE A 84 0.36 -2.84 -3.51
C ILE A 84 -0.72 -2.78 -2.44
N HIS A 85 -1.80 -2.03 -2.68
CA HIS A 85 -2.88 -1.85 -1.72
C HIS A 85 -3.78 -3.07 -1.59
N ALA A 86 -3.97 -3.87 -2.65
CA ALA A 86 -4.65 -5.17 -2.54
C ALA A 86 -3.88 -6.12 -1.62
N ARG A 87 -2.55 -6.23 -1.77
CA ARG A 87 -1.72 -7.02 -0.85
C ARG A 87 -1.70 -6.45 0.57
N GLY A 88 -1.62 -5.13 0.69
CA GLY A 88 -1.70 -4.44 1.99
C GLY A 88 -3.01 -4.72 2.71
N ALA A 89 -4.13 -4.79 1.98
CA ALA A 89 -5.43 -5.15 2.54
C ALA A 89 -5.44 -6.59 3.06
N LEU A 90 -4.92 -7.56 2.29
CA LEU A 90 -4.77 -8.95 2.74
C LEU A 90 -3.89 -9.05 3.99
N HIS A 91 -2.76 -8.32 4.02
CA HIS A 91 -1.88 -8.26 5.18
C HIS A 91 -2.59 -7.68 6.42
N ALA A 92 -3.52 -6.74 6.21
CA ALA A 92 -4.36 -6.16 7.25
C ALA A 92 -5.61 -7.00 7.60
N GLY A 93 -5.70 -8.25 7.10
CA GLY A 93 -6.78 -9.18 7.43
C GLY A 93 -8.04 -9.07 6.55
N ALA A 94 -7.97 -8.37 5.41
CA ALA A 94 -9.02 -8.47 4.39
C ALA A 94 -8.99 -9.85 3.70
N GLY A 95 -10.15 -10.28 3.20
CA GLY A 95 -10.29 -11.49 2.40
C GLY A 95 -10.45 -11.19 0.90
N PRO A 96 -10.42 -12.22 0.05
CA PRO A 96 -10.70 -12.08 -1.38
C PRO A 96 -12.05 -11.42 -1.67
N ALA A 97 -13.08 -11.74 -0.88
CA ALA A 97 -14.42 -11.18 -1.02
C ALA A 97 -14.45 -9.65 -0.80
N ASP A 98 -13.62 -9.12 0.10
CA ASP A 98 -13.51 -7.67 0.32
C ASP A 98 -12.96 -6.96 -0.92
N LEU A 99 -11.93 -7.55 -1.55
CA LEU A 99 -11.33 -6.99 -2.76
C LEU A 99 -12.31 -7.03 -3.94
N ILE A 100 -13.07 -8.12 -4.09
CA ILE A 100 -14.11 -8.25 -5.12
C ILE A 100 -15.19 -7.18 -4.90
N GLY A 101 -15.68 -7.01 -3.67
CA GLY A 101 -16.67 -5.98 -3.36
C GLY A 101 -16.18 -4.55 -3.66
N VAL A 102 -14.89 -4.26 -3.44
CA VAL A 102 -14.28 -2.98 -3.86
C VAL A 102 -14.26 -2.84 -5.39
N ALA A 103 -13.90 -3.88 -6.12
CA ALA A 103 -13.90 -3.86 -7.59
C ALA A 103 -15.31 -3.67 -8.17
N GLU A 104 -16.31 -4.36 -7.61
CA GLU A 104 -17.73 -4.19 -7.97
C GLU A 104 -18.23 -2.78 -7.64
N THR A 105 -17.78 -2.19 -6.54
CA THR A 105 -18.10 -0.78 -6.22
C THR A 105 -17.44 0.18 -7.22
N ALA A 106 -16.21 -0.12 -7.65
CA ALA A 106 -15.52 0.64 -8.68
C ALA A 106 -16.20 0.53 -10.06
N LEU A 107 -16.88 -0.59 -10.37
CA LEU A 107 -17.72 -0.70 -11.58
C LEU A 107 -18.77 0.41 -11.63
N ILE A 108 -19.44 0.69 -10.51
CA ILE A 108 -20.52 1.67 -10.43
C ILE A 108 -20.00 3.10 -10.57
N THR A 109 -18.82 3.38 -10.02
CA THR A 109 -18.29 4.75 -9.92
C THR A 109 -17.31 5.12 -11.04
N ALA A 110 -16.66 4.13 -11.67
CA ALA A 110 -15.62 4.33 -12.68
C ALA A 110 -15.75 3.40 -13.91
N GLY A 111 -16.77 2.53 -13.95
CA GLY A 111 -17.09 1.71 -15.12
C GLY A 111 -16.29 0.42 -15.25
N VAL A 112 -16.58 -0.31 -16.34
CA VAL A 112 -16.00 -1.63 -16.64
C VAL A 112 -14.47 -1.67 -16.61
N PRO A 113 -13.72 -0.66 -17.10
CA PRO A 113 -12.25 -0.70 -17.05
C PRO A 113 -11.68 -0.81 -15.63
N ALA A 114 -12.28 -0.10 -14.65
CA ALA A 114 -11.83 -0.15 -13.26
C ALA A 114 -12.13 -1.52 -12.62
N TYR A 115 -13.31 -2.08 -12.92
CA TYR A 115 -13.69 -3.42 -12.51
C TYR A 115 -12.73 -4.49 -13.08
N ALA A 116 -12.50 -4.47 -14.40
CA ALA A 116 -11.62 -5.41 -15.07
C ALA A 116 -10.21 -5.38 -14.49
N LEU A 117 -9.66 -4.17 -14.26
CA LEU A 117 -8.37 -4.01 -13.58
C LEU A 117 -8.38 -4.63 -12.17
N GLY A 118 -9.47 -4.46 -11.43
CA GLY A 118 -9.64 -5.07 -10.11
C GLY A 118 -9.60 -6.59 -10.17
N ILE A 119 -10.36 -7.19 -11.09
CA ILE A 119 -10.40 -8.64 -11.29
C ILE A 119 -9.03 -9.18 -11.71
N ASP A 120 -8.36 -8.53 -12.66
CA ASP A 120 -7.02 -8.93 -13.12
C ASP A 120 -6.00 -8.93 -11.98
N ILE A 121 -6.06 -7.94 -11.09
CA ILE A 121 -5.19 -7.87 -9.91
C ILE A 121 -5.51 -9.00 -8.94
N ILE A 122 -6.79 -9.25 -8.66
CA ILE A 122 -7.23 -10.27 -7.69
C ILE A 122 -6.85 -11.68 -8.16
N ALA A 123 -6.99 -11.97 -9.46
CA ALA A 123 -6.76 -13.29 -10.05
C ALA A 123 -5.33 -13.81 -9.89
N VAL A 124 -4.34 -12.92 -9.70
CA VAL A 124 -2.92 -13.29 -9.56
C VAL A 124 -2.42 -13.24 -8.12
N LEU A 125 -3.28 -12.95 -7.15
CA LEU A 125 -2.91 -12.96 -5.73
C LEU A 125 -2.90 -14.41 -5.20
N PRO A 126 -2.01 -14.72 -4.22
CA PRO A 126 -2.03 -16.00 -3.53
C PRO A 126 -3.21 -16.02 -2.55
N LEU A 127 -4.42 -16.24 -3.06
CA LEU A 127 -5.65 -16.27 -2.28
C LEU A 127 -5.79 -17.62 -1.58
N GLN A 128 -6.08 -17.60 -0.28
CA GLN A 128 -6.60 -18.79 0.39
C GLN A 128 -8.12 -18.84 0.16
N GLY A 129 -8.62 -20.00 -0.28
CA GLY A 129 -10.05 -20.23 -0.41
C GLY A 129 -10.76 -20.05 0.93
N PRO A 130 -12.10 -19.88 0.95
CA PRO A 130 -12.83 -19.81 2.21
C PRO A 130 -12.51 -21.06 3.04
N ALA A 131 -12.25 -20.87 4.33
CA ALA A 131 -12.17 -21.98 5.27
C ALA A 131 -13.46 -22.79 5.11
N ALA A 132 -13.34 -24.08 4.77
CA ALA A 132 -14.48 -24.98 4.79
C ALA A 132 -15.08 -24.91 6.20
N GLY A 133 -16.31 -24.41 6.30
CA GLY A 133 -17.03 -24.24 7.55
C GLY A 133 -17.32 -25.57 8.25
#